data_AF-A0A6S6WPH1-F1
#
_entry.id   AF-A0A6S6WPH1-F1
#
_cell.length_a   1.000
_cell.length_b   1.000
_cell.length_c   1.000
_cell.angle_alpha   90.00
_cell.angle_beta   90.00
_cell.angle_gamma   90.00
#
_symmetry.space_group_name_H-M   'P 1'
#
loop_
_entity.id
_entity.type
_entity.pdbx_description
1 polymer ?
#
loop_
_entity_poly.entity_id
_entity_poly.type
_entity_poly.pdbx_seq_one_letter_code
_entity_poly.pdbx_strand_id
1 'polypeptide(L)'
;MNFPSNRVAVIGAGISGVVAAAHLKNEGLDVTVFERSSAAGGIWLYDERKPLEPSYSTLPVSQTGNTYASDESEDNKRLLHAPPGPCYVGLRNNVSTRLLETTLNRFPAGTEDYVTHKVLADYIQSTAISTGVHEITQYDTNVKSILKRGESWSVETATLQSDITGDVLWKTSVQNFDAIVVASGHYHSPRVPPTPGLADWKRRWPNRVEHSKRYRRPENAQSKNYLIVGGSVSATDIARELGPYANKIFQSQRNGKFDLPASMLPDNAYRVDEVVSYDGPDVGKSTSLGPSESIPATVTLKSGTKIYNIHHVILCTGYHLTLPFLSQLHSDDTPVDKADETLLVTDGTQFHNLHKDIFYIKDPTLTFIGVPFFTATFSLFEFQAMVVAKVLSAQARLPSKEAMRREYNGKLKIKGHGKAFHSLRDQEADYVNELLAWVNSDLERTGREMLSGHTEKWHAARADNLARMKALYTMTVSEKRLEVTCL
;
A
#
# COMPACT_ATOMS: atom_id res chain seq x y z
N MET A 1 -2.04 22.73 -20.67
CA MET A 1 -0.97 22.46 -21.67
C MET A 1 -1.43 21.29 -22.53
N ASN A 2 -1.08 21.27 -23.82
CA ASN A 2 -1.43 20.18 -24.74
C ASN A 2 -0.18 19.28 -24.90
N PHE A 3 -0.25 18.03 -24.50
CA PHE A 3 0.85 17.07 -24.64
C PHE A 3 0.34 15.89 -25.46
N PRO A 4 0.63 15.76 -26.75
CA PRO A 4 0.45 14.49 -27.42
C PRO A 4 1.51 13.54 -26.85
N SER A 5 1.18 12.87 -25.74
CA SER A 5 2.03 11.81 -25.18
C SER A 5 1.75 10.58 -26.01
N ASN A 6 2.58 10.30 -27.00
CA ASN A 6 2.35 9.16 -27.89
C ASN A 6 2.72 7.85 -27.19
N ARG A 7 3.80 7.85 -26.39
CA ARG A 7 4.30 6.68 -25.66
C ARG A 7 4.22 6.85 -24.15
N VAL A 8 3.51 5.96 -23.47
CA VAL A 8 3.27 6.04 -22.02
C VAL A 8 3.78 4.78 -21.32
N ALA A 9 4.61 4.94 -20.29
CA ALA A 9 4.98 3.84 -19.41
C ALA A 9 4.05 3.81 -18.19
N VAL A 10 3.48 2.64 -17.89
CA VAL A 10 2.74 2.38 -16.65
C VAL A 10 3.60 1.50 -15.75
N ILE A 11 3.84 1.95 -14.52
CA ILE A 11 4.72 1.26 -13.56
C ILE A 11 3.87 0.46 -12.57
N GLY A 12 3.80 -0.85 -12.75
CA GLY A 12 3.04 -1.81 -11.95
C GLY A 12 1.77 -2.30 -12.66
N ALA A 13 1.46 -3.60 -12.53
CA ALA A 13 0.26 -4.27 -13.05
C ALA A 13 -0.66 -4.76 -11.91
N GLY A 14 -0.73 -3.99 -10.81
CA GLY A 14 -1.86 -4.05 -9.88
C GLY A 14 -3.12 -3.43 -10.50
N ILE A 15 -4.23 -3.39 -9.75
CA ILE A 15 -5.49 -2.83 -10.27
C ILE A 15 -5.32 -1.41 -10.82
N SER A 16 -4.58 -0.53 -10.15
CA SER A 16 -4.30 0.84 -10.59
C SER A 16 -3.65 0.89 -11.97
N GLY A 17 -2.69 0.01 -12.22
CA GLY A 17 -1.96 -0.02 -13.48
C GLY A 17 -2.76 -0.68 -14.61
N VAL A 18 -3.52 -1.72 -14.28
CA VAL A 18 -4.39 -2.41 -15.25
C VAL A 18 -5.47 -1.45 -15.77
N VAL A 19 -6.18 -0.77 -14.88
CA VAL A 19 -7.22 0.20 -15.31
C VAL A 19 -6.61 1.41 -16.01
N ALA A 20 -5.44 1.89 -15.58
CA ALA A 20 -4.71 2.97 -16.26
C ALA A 20 -4.35 2.59 -17.70
N ALA A 21 -3.68 1.46 -17.88
CA ALA A 21 -3.25 1.00 -19.19
C ALA A 21 -4.44 0.75 -20.12
N ALA A 22 -5.51 0.15 -19.63
CA ALA A 22 -6.72 -0.10 -20.41
C ALA A 22 -7.35 1.22 -20.93
N HIS A 23 -7.55 2.21 -20.05
CA HIS A 23 -8.12 3.50 -20.45
C HIS A 23 -7.19 4.28 -21.38
N LEU A 24 -5.87 4.29 -21.13
CA LEU A 24 -4.90 4.94 -22.02
C LEU A 24 -4.89 4.31 -23.43
N LYS A 25 -4.96 2.98 -23.53
CA LYS A 25 -5.08 2.27 -24.81
C LYS A 25 -6.37 2.63 -25.54
N ASN A 26 -7.50 2.72 -24.82
CA ASN A 26 -8.79 3.08 -25.41
C ASN A 26 -8.77 4.50 -26.00
N GLU A 27 -7.92 5.39 -25.49
CA GLU A 27 -7.68 6.72 -26.08
C GLU A 27 -6.62 6.73 -27.21
N GLY A 28 -6.10 5.56 -27.60
CA GLY A 28 -5.20 5.40 -28.73
C GLY A 28 -3.71 5.64 -28.44
N LEU A 29 -3.28 5.63 -27.18
CA LEU A 29 -1.87 5.82 -26.81
C LEU A 29 -1.07 4.51 -26.93
N ASP A 30 0.23 4.60 -27.25
CA ASP A 30 1.19 3.48 -27.20
C ASP A 30 1.61 3.26 -25.75
N VAL A 31 1.10 2.19 -25.13
CA VAL A 31 1.27 1.91 -23.70
C VAL A 31 2.18 0.70 -23.51
N THR A 32 3.16 0.85 -22.62
CA THR A 32 3.94 -0.28 -22.09
C THR A 32 3.74 -0.35 -20.57
N VAL A 33 3.40 -1.53 -20.05
CA VAL A 33 3.30 -1.76 -18.61
C VAL A 33 4.54 -2.52 -18.14
N PHE A 34 5.13 -2.11 -17.03
CA PHE A 34 6.22 -2.85 -16.38
C PHE A 34 5.75 -3.44 -15.06
N GLU A 35 5.84 -4.76 -14.89
CA GLU A 35 5.51 -5.46 -13.66
C GLU A 35 6.68 -6.36 -13.26
N ARG A 36 7.15 -6.20 -12.03
CA ARG A 36 8.26 -7.00 -11.51
C ARG A 36 7.87 -8.43 -11.19
N SER A 37 6.58 -8.68 -10.96
CA SER A 37 6.03 -10.03 -10.72
C SER A 37 5.79 -10.74 -12.04
N SER A 38 5.62 -12.06 -11.99
CA SER A 38 5.31 -12.87 -13.18
C SER A 38 3.83 -12.81 -13.61
N ALA A 39 3.01 -12.00 -12.94
CA ALA A 39 1.57 -11.89 -13.20
C ALA A 39 1.01 -10.53 -12.73
N ALA A 40 -0.16 -10.16 -13.27
CA ALA A 40 -0.93 -9.01 -12.80
C ALA A 40 -1.70 -9.35 -11.51
N GLY A 41 -1.93 -8.34 -10.67
CA GLY A 41 -2.72 -8.48 -9.44
C GLY A 41 -2.19 -7.67 -8.25
N GLY A 42 -0.94 -7.22 -8.31
CA GLY A 42 -0.33 -6.39 -7.26
C GLY A 42 -0.40 -7.07 -5.89
N ILE A 43 -0.94 -6.39 -4.88
CA ILE A 43 -1.00 -6.92 -3.51
C ILE A 43 -1.92 -8.14 -3.34
N TRP A 44 -2.79 -8.42 -4.30
CA TRP A 44 -3.74 -9.54 -4.22
C TRP A 44 -3.11 -10.86 -4.67
N LEU A 45 -1.95 -10.80 -5.33
CA LEU A 45 -1.13 -11.96 -5.61
C LEU A 45 -0.53 -12.49 -4.31
N TYR A 46 -1.07 -13.61 -3.85
CA TYR A 46 -0.49 -14.35 -2.73
C TYR A 46 0.81 -15.02 -3.16
N ASP A 47 1.79 -14.93 -2.29
CA ASP A 47 3.09 -15.58 -2.44
C ASP A 47 3.47 -16.15 -1.08
N GLU A 48 3.65 -17.47 -1.04
CA GLU A 48 4.04 -18.21 0.17
C GLU A 48 5.37 -17.71 0.74
N ARG A 49 6.28 -17.26 -0.14
CA ARG A 49 7.59 -16.76 0.25
C ARG A 49 7.44 -15.54 1.15
N LYS A 50 8.31 -15.43 2.14
CA LYS A 50 8.41 -14.25 2.99
C LYS A 50 9.40 -13.27 2.37
N PRO A 51 9.09 -11.96 2.34
CA PRO A 51 10.06 -10.97 1.90
C PRO A 51 11.22 -10.90 2.90
N LEU A 52 12.34 -10.37 2.43
CA LEU A 52 13.48 -10.04 3.28
C LEU A 52 13.06 -9.11 4.41
N GLU A 53 13.77 -9.22 5.53
CA GLU A 53 13.52 -8.41 6.71
C GLU A 53 13.76 -6.92 6.44
N PRO A 54 12.85 -6.02 6.84
CA PRO A 54 13.17 -4.61 6.84
C PRO A 54 14.26 -4.31 7.87
N SER A 55 14.92 -3.17 7.73
CA SER A 55 15.81 -2.68 8.78
C SER A 55 15.01 -2.30 10.02
N TYR A 56 15.47 -2.77 11.18
CA TYR A 56 14.97 -2.37 12.49
C TYR A 56 15.78 -1.22 13.12
N SER A 57 16.89 -0.84 12.46
CA SER A 57 17.55 0.45 12.65
C SER A 57 16.90 1.52 11.76
N THR A 58 16.99 2.78 12.17
CA THR A 58 16.52 3.92 11.37
C THR A 58 17.26 3.98 10.05
N LEU A 59 16.59 3.59 8.95
CA LEU A 59 17.06 3.85 7.59
C LEU A 59 16.39 5.09 7.02
N PRO A 60 17.09 5.84 6.14
CA PRO A 60 16.47 6.88 5.34
C PRO A 60 15.34 6.27 4.47
N VAL A 61 14.25 7.02 4.28
CA VAL A 61 13.05 6.55 3.57
C VAL A 61 13.35 6.20 2.11
N SER A 62 14.25 6.94 1.47
CA SER A 62 14.75 6.64 0.13
C SER A 62 15.40 5.25 0.04
N GLN A 63 15.91 4.72 1.15
CA GLN A 63 16.63 3.45 1.22
C GLN A 63 15.79 2.30 1.80
N THR A 64 14.59 2.58 2.33
CA THR A 64 13.74 1.54 2.96
C THR A 64 13.28 0.41 2.03
N GLY A 65 13.40 0.59 0.70
CA GLY A 65 13.16 -0.45 -0.31
C GLY A 65 14.39 -1.31 -0.63
N ASN A 66 15.58 -0.89 -0.25
CA ASN A 66 16.84 -1.61 -0.46
C ASN A 66 17.11 -2.47 0.78
N THR A 67 16.54 -3.68 0.80
CA THR A 67 16.87 -4.65 1.85
C THR A 67 18.26 -5.22 1.57
N TYR A 68 19.17 -5.10 2.54
CA TYR A 68 20.50 -5.71 2.47
C TYR A 68 20.36 -7.20 2.81
N ALA A 69 20.29 -8.07 1.81
CA ALA A 69 20.63 -9.47 2.01
C ALA A 69 22.16 -9.56 2.17
N SER A 70 22.66 -10.17 3.25
CA SER A 70 24.09 -10.41 3.43
C SER A 70 24.63 -11.56 2.58
N ASP A 71 23.74 -12.30 1.92
CA ASP A 71 24.03 -13.48 1.11
C ASP A 71 23.40 -13.31 -0.28
N GLU A 72 24.20 -13.51 -1.32
CA GLU A 72 23.84 -13.35 -2.73
C GLU A 72 23.23 -14.63 -3.35
N SER A 73 22.61 -15.48 -2.53
CA SER A 73 21.92 -16.68 -3.01
C SER A 73 20.88 -16.37 -4.09
N GLU A 74 20.65 -17.31 -5.00
CA GLU A 74 19.68 -17.16 -6.09
C GLU A 74 18.26 -16.87 -5.58
N ASP A 75 17.88 -17.47 -4.44
CA ASP A 75 16.61 -17.17 -3.79
C ASP A 75 16.52 -15.72 -3.33
N ASN A 76 17.59 -15.17 -2.75
CA ASN A 76 17.65 -13.77 -2.35
C ASN A 76 17.60 -12.83 -3.56
N LYS A 77 18.26 -13.18 -4.68
CA LYS A 77 18.16 -12.42 -5.94
C LYS A 77 16.73 -12.37 -6.45
N ARG A 78 16.02 -13.51 -6.45
CA ARG A 78 14.59 -13.60 -6.82
C ARG A 78 13.70 -12.79 -5.88
N LEU A 79 13.95 -12.86 -4.56
CA LEU A 79 13.22 -12.06 -3.55
C LEU A 79 13.47 -10.56 -3.69
N LEU A 80 14.69 -10.13 -4.06
CA LEU A 80 15.01 -8.73 -4.30
C LEU A 80 14.41 -8.23 -5.63
N HIS A 81 14.30 -9.09 -6.63
CA HIS A 81 13.64 -8.77 -7.90
C HIS A 81 12.15 -8.46 -7.71
N ALA A 82 11.42 -9.43 -7.15
CA ALA A 82 9.98 -9.35 -6.91
C ALA A 82 9.66 -9.70 -5.44
N PRO A 83 9.90 -8.77 -4.49
CA PRO A 83 9.60 -9.00 -3.09
C PRO A 83 8.12 -9.33 -2.91
N PRO A 84 7.81 -10.45 -2.22
CA PRO A 84 6.45 -10.83 -1.90
C PRO A 84 5.65 -9.67 -1.28
N GLY A 85 4.40 -9.54 -1.71
CA GLY A 85 3.44 -8.58 -1.16
C GLY A 85 3.02 -8.91 0.28
N PRO A 86 2.17 -8.07 0.89
CA PRO A 86 1.66 -8.28 2.24
C PRO A 86 0.47 -9.26 2.32
N CYS A 87 0.11 -9.91 1.22
CA CYS A 87 -0.98 -10.87 1.17
C CYS A 87 -0.69 -12.08 2.07
N TYR A 88 -1.70 -12.52 2.81
CA TYR A 88 -1.68 -13.75 3.63
C TYR A 88 -2.82 -14.67 3.23
N VAL A 89 -2.71 -15.95 3.59
CA VAL A 89 -3.59 -17.01 3.08
C VAL A 89 -5.07 -16.75 3.42
N GLY A 90 -5.35 -16.26 4.62
CA GLY A 90 -6.70 -15.94 5.08
C GLY A 90 -7.23 -14.59 4.62
N LEU A 91 -6.47 -13.81 3.84
CA LEU A 91 -6.86 -12.44 3.46
C LEU A 91 -8.17 -12.46 2.65
N ARG A 92 -9.13 -11.67 3.13
CA ARG A 92 -10.33 -11.26 2.40
C ARG A 92 -10.31 -9.75 2.22
N ASN A 93 -11.03 -9.23 1.24
CA ASN A 93 -11.25 -7.79 1.13
C ASN A 93 -12.01 -7.25 2.34
N ASN A 94 -11.71 -6.01 2.71
CA ASN A 94 -12.39 -5.25 3.74
C ASN A 94 -13.35 -4.19 3.17
N VAL A 95 -13.32 -3.98 1.85
CA VAL A 95 -14.22 -3.12 1.07
C VAL A 95 -15.11 -4.03 0.21
N SER A 96 -16.44 -3.86 0.26
CA SER A 96 -17.39 -4.71 -0.47
C SER A 96 -17.06 -4.77 -1.97
N THR A 97 -17.19 -5.95 -2.59
CA THR A 97 -17.05 -6.15 -4.05
C THR A 97 -17.94 -5.21 -4.87
N ARG A 98 -19.13 -4.83 -4.36
CA ARG A 98 -20.02 -3.84 -4.99
C ARG A 98 -19.42 -2.42 -5.06
N LEU A 99 -18.47 -2.11 -4.18
CA LEU A 99 -17.70 -0.87 -4.20
C LEU A 99 -16.42 -1.00 -5.03
N LEU A 100 -15.89 -2.21 -5.20
CA LEU A 100 -14.66 -2.48 -5.97
C LEU A 100 -14.88 -2.57 -7.48
N GLU A 101 -16.09 -2.90 -7.92
CA GLU A 101 -16.40 -3.13 -9.34
C GLU A 101 -16.02 -1.92 -10.21
N THR A 102 -15.35 -2.20 -11.33
CA THR A 102 -14.89 -1.22 -12.32
C THR A 102 -15.82 -1.25 -13.54
N THR A 103 -15.71 -0.27 -14.42
CA THR A 103 -16.45 -0.28 -15.69
C THR A 103 -15.87 -1.27 -16.71
N LEU A 104 -14.58 -1.60 -16.56
CA LEU A 104 -13.85 -2.56 -17.42
C LEU A 104 -14.15 -4.03 -17.14
N ASN A 105 -14.70 -4.38 -15.98
CA ASN A 105 -15.00 -5.77 -15.63
C ASN A 105 -16.12 -5.83 -14.57
N ARG A 106 -16.87 -6.94 -14.53
CA ARG A 106 -17.94 -7.12 -13.55
C ARG A 106 -17.69 -8.38 -12.73
N PHE A 107 -18.03 -8.32 -11.45
CA PHE A 107 -18.04 -9.54 -10.65
C PHE A 107 -19.17 -10.47 -11.15
N PRO A 108 -18.95 -11.80 -11.18
CA PRO A 108 -20.01 -12.75 -11.49
C PRO A 108 -21.25 -12.53 -10.61
N ALA A 109 -22.44 -12.77 -11.16
CA ALA A 109 -23.69 -12.69 -10.40
C ALA A 109 -23.62 -13.62 -9.17
N GLY A 110 -24.02 -13.11 -8.00
CA GLY A 110 -23.97 -13.85 -6.74
C GLY A 110 -22.62 -13.80 -6.01
N THR A 111 -21.61 -13.08 -6.51
CA THR A 111 -20.36 -12.86 -5.77
C THR A 111 -20.64 -12.17 -4.44
N GLU A 112 -20.08 -12.72 -3.35
CA GLU A 112 -20.23 -12.15 -2.00
C GLU A 112 -19.59 -10.77 -1.86
N ASP A 113 -20.01 -9.99 -0.87
CA ASP A 113 -19.40 -8.68 -0.57
C ASP A 113 -17.93 -8.82 -0.15
N TYR A 114 -17.59 -9.89 0.57
CA TYR A 114 -16.27 -10.12 1.13
C TYR A 114 -15.74 -11.47 0.68
N VAL A 115 -14.84 -11.50 -0.30
CA VAL A 115 -14.26 -12.69 -0.94
C VAL A 115 -12.78 -12.83 -0.60
N THR A 116 -12.20 -13.99 -0.86
CA THR A 116 -10.75 -14.23 -0.68
C THR A 116 -9.91 -13.41 -1.65
N HIS A 117 -8.66 -13.15 -1.29
CA HIS A 117 -7.67 -12.51 -2.16
C HIS A 117 -7.58 -13.16 -3.56
N LYS A 118 -7.78 -14.48 -3.68
CA LYS A 118 -7.78 -15.20 -4.97
C LYS A 118 -8.82 -14.66 -5.94
N VAL A 119 -10.06 -14.43 -5.48
CA VAL A 119 -11.14 -13.89 -6.32
C VAL A 119 -10.78 -12.49 -6.82
N LEU A 120 -10.10 -11.68 -6.01
CA LEU A 120 -9.66 -10.35 -6.43
C LEU A 120 -8.44 -10.37 -7.36
N ALA A 121 -7.52 -11.31 -7.17
CA ALA A 121 -6.43 -11.55 -8.13
C ALA A 121 -7.01 -11.97 -9.49
N ASP A 122 -7.95 -12.93 -9.50
CA ASP A 122 -8.64 -13.40 -10.70
C ASP A 122 -9.42 -12.27 -11.39
N TYR A 123 -10.06 -11.37 -10.61
CA TYR A 123 -10.72 -10.18 -11.14
C TYR A 123 -9.72 -9.25 -11.86
N ILE A 124 -8.55 -8.97 -11.25
CA ILE A 124 -7.55 -8.09 -11.87
C ILE A 124 -6.96 -8.74 -13.12
N GLN A 125 -6.63 -10.03 -13.07
CA GLN A 125 -6.05 -10.76 -14.21
C GLN A 125 -7.05 -10.88 -15.37
N SER A 126 -8.31 -11.23 -15.09
CA SER A 126 -9.34 -11.27 -16.13
C SER A 126 -9.59 -9.89 -16.75
N THR A 127 -9.54 -8.82 -15.96
CA THR A 127 -9.60 -7.44 -16.49
C THR A 127 -8.39 -7.16 -17.39
N ALA A 128 -7.18 -7.54 -16.98
CA ALA A 128 -5.97 -7.32 -17.76
C ALA A 128 -6.02 -8.07 -19.10
N ILE A 129 -6.52 -9.31 -19.12
CA ILE A 129 -6.67 -10.11 -20.34
C ILE A 129 -7.77 -9.52 -21.23
N SER A 130 -8.96 -9.25 -20.71
CA SER A 130 -10.10 -8.78 -21.53
C SER A 130 -9.89 -7.41 -22.17
N THR A 131 -9.04 -6.57 -21.56
CA THR A 131 -8.69 -5.22 -22.06
C THR A 131 -7.41 -5.21 -22.91
N GLY A 132 -6.79 -6.37 -23.10
CA GLY A 132 -5.55 -6.51 -23.84
C GLY A 132 -4.32 -5.91 -23.13
N VAL A 133 -4.40 -5.66 -21.82
CA VAL A 133 -3.30 -5.10 -21.02
C VAL A 133 -2.25 -6.15 -20.72
N HIS A 134 -2.66 -7.42 -20.60
CA HIS A 134 -1.75 -8.53 -20.37
C HIS A 134 -0.65 -8.61 -21.46
N GLU A 135 -1.01 -8.39 -22.72
CA GLU A 135 -0.16 -8.51 -23.91
C GLU A 135 0.85 -7.38 -24.03
N ILE A 136 0.57 -6.21 -23.44
CA ILE A 136 1.48 -5.05 -23.43
C ILE A 136 2.26 -4.94 -22.10
N THR A 137 2.11 -5.92 -21.22
CA THR A 137 2.82 -5.96 -19.94
C THR A 137 4.13 -6.74 -20.07
N GLN A 138 5.23 -6.09 -19.72
CA GLN A 138 6.53 -6.72 -19.51
C GLN A 138 6.57 -7.22 -18.06
N TYR A 139 6.27 -8.51 -17.88
CA TYR A 139 6.37 -9.22 -16.61
C TYR A 139 7.82 -9.58 -16.26
N ASP A 140 8.04 -9.88 -14.98
CA ASP A 140 9.38 -10.13 -14.43
C ASP A 140 10.36 -8.98 -14.75
N THR A 141 9.84 -7.76 -14.91
CA THR A 141 10.59 -6.57 -15.29
C THR A 141 10.50 -5.51 -14.20
N ASN A 142 11.59 -5.37 -13.45
CA ASN A 142 11.70 -4.39 -12.38
C ASN A 142 12.21 -3.05 -12.91
N VAL A 143 11.47 -1.96 -12.65
CA VAL A 143 11.90 -0.60 -13.00
C VAL A 143 12.91 -0.11 -11.95
N LYS A 144 14.12 0.19 -12.42
CA LYS A 144 15.26 0.57 -11.57
C LYS A 144 15.39 2.07 -11.41
N SER A 145 15.20 2.83 -12.49
CA SER A 145 15.35 4.28 -12.49
C SER A 145 14.46 4.92 -13.57
N ILE A 146 13.91 6.08 -13.26
CA ILE A 146 13.16 6.93 -14.18
C ILE A 146 13.76 8.33 -14.10
N LEU A 147 14.29 8.83 -15.22
CA LEU A 147 14.93 10.15 -15.28
C LEU A 147 14.36 10.96 -16.43
N LYS A 148 14.03 12.24 -16.18
CA LYS A 148 13.68 13.17 -17.25
C LYS A 148 14.93 13.50 -18.09
N ARG A 149 14.83 13.35 -19.41
CA ARG A 149 15.88 13.63 -20.41
C ARG A 149 15.29 14.48 -21.52
N GLY A 150 15.48 15.80 -21.43
CA GLY A 150 14.82 16.77 -22.30
C GLY A 150 13.30 16.68 -22.12
N GLU A 151 12.58 16.50 -23.23
CA GLU A 151 11.11 16.37 -23.23
C GLU A 151 10.61 14.96 -22.86
N SER A 152 11.50 13.96 -22.86
CA SER A 152 11.16 12.55 -22.63
C SER A 152 11.60 12.03 -21.25
N TRP A 153 11.08 10.86 -20.87
CA TRP A 153 11.47 10.10 -19.69
C TRP A 153 12.21 8.84 -20.10
N SER A 154 13.44 8.67 -19.59
CA SER A 154 14.23 7.46 -19.72
C SER A 154 13.88 6.51 -18.58
N VAL A 155 13.39 5.32 -18.90
CA VAL A 155 13.03 4.25 -17.96
C VAL A 155 14.04 3.13 -18.09
N GLU A 156 14.84 2.94 -17.03
CA GLU A 156 15.76 1.80 -16.90
C GLU A 156 15.07 0.65 -16.19
N THR A 157 15.21 -0.54 -16.75
CA THR A 157 14.58 -1.77 -16.28
C THR A 157 15.58 -2.91 -16.20
N ALA A 158 15.31 -3.86 -15.31
CA ALA A 158 16.01 -5.13 -15.22
C ALA A 158 14.99 -6.27 -15.24
N THR A 159 15.05 -7.10 -16.27
CA THR A 159 14.18 -8.27 -16.45
C THR A 159 14.86 -9.52 -15.95
N LEU A 160 14.15 -10.29 -15.13
CA LEU A 160 14.61 -11.58 -14.64
C LEU A 160 14.25 -12.67 -15.64
N GLN A 161 15.24 -13.46 -16.06
CA GLN A 161 15.04 -14.62 -16.91
C GLN A 161 15.66 -15.85 -16.25
N SER A 162 15.11 -17.02 -16.51
CA SER A 162 15.77 -18.29 -16.18
C SER A 162 16.24 -18.91 -17.49
N ASP A 163 17.49 -19.36 -17.54
CA ASP A 163 17.97 -20.13 -18.68
C ASP A 163 17.54 -21.61 -18.61
N ILE A 164 18.03 -22.42 -19.55
CA ILE A 164 17.71 -23.85 -19.62
C ILE A 164 18.27 -24.66 -18.43
N THR A 165 19.29 -24.15 -17.74
CA THR A 165 19.88 -24.78 -16.55
C THR A 165 19.20 -24.32 -15.25
N GLY A 166 18.35 -23.30 -15.33
CA GLY A 166 17.63 -22.71 -14.20
C GLY A 166 18.38 -21.54 -13.55
N ASP A 167 19.52 -21.15 -14.11
CA ASP A 167 20.32 -20.04 -13.63
C ASP A 167 19.63 -18.71 -13.97
N VAL A 168 19.78 -17.75 -13.06
CA VAL A 168 19.13 -16.45 -13.16
C VAL A 168 19.96 -15.51 -14.02
N LEU A 169 19.38 -15.08 -15.14
CA LEU A 169 19.95 -14.09 -16.04
C LEU A 169 19.22 -12.77 -15.90
N TRP A 170 19.97 -11.68 -15.86
CA TRP A 170 19.45 -10.32 -15.80
C TRP A 170 19.62 -9.62 -17.13
N LYS A 171 18.50 -9.23 -17.74
CA LYS A 171 18.52 -8.40 -18.94
C LYS A 171 18.15 -6.97 -18.59
N THR A 172 19.11 -6.06 -18.68
CA THR A 172 18.84 -4.63 -18.53
C THR A 172 18.37 -4.02 -19.84
N SER A 173 17.50 -3.02 -19.75
CA SER A 173 17.01 -2.27 -20.90
C SER A 173 16.68 -0.84 -20.51
N VAL A 174 16.90 0.09 -21.44
CA VAL A 174 16.48 1.49 -21.31
C VAL A 174 15.50 1.81 -22.43
N GLN A 175 14.36 2.39 -22.08
CA GLN A 175 13.31 2.79 -23.01
C GLN A 175 12.87 4.23 -22.72
N ASN A 176 12.53 4.99 -23.77
CA ASN A 176 12.09 6.38 -23.65
C ASN A 176 10.58 6.50 -23.85
N PHE A 177 9.94 7.33 -23.02
CA PHE A 177 8.51 7.58 -23.02
C PHE A 177 8.21 9.08 -22.90
N ASP A 178 7.05 9.51 -23.38
CA ASP A 178 6.61 10.90 -23.27
C ASP A 178 6.00 11.18 -21.90
N ALA A 179 5.32 10.17 -21.33
CA ALA A 179 4.69 10.25 -20.02
C ALA A 179 4.88 8.97 -19.19
N ILE A 180 4.83 9.12 -17.88
CA ILE A 180 4.95 8.07 -16.88
C ILE A 180 3.69 8.08 -16.01
N VAL A 181 3.11 6.90 -15.82
CA VAL A 181 2.01 6.66 -14.89
C VAL A 181 2.51 5.72 -13.80
N VAL A 182 2.71 6.25 -12.60
CA VAL A 182 3.15 5.49 -11.44
C VAL A 182 1.92 4.84 -10.78
N ALA A 183 1.85 3.51 -10.92
CA ALA A 183 0.80 2.66 -10.36
C ALA A 183 1.38 1.53 -9.48
N SER A 184 2.57 1.77 -8.90
CA SER A 184 3.36 0.78 -8.16
C SER A 184 2.80 0.44 -6.77
N GLY A 185 1.76 1.16 -6.34
CA GLY A 185 1.18 1.06 -5.01
C GLY A 185 2.14 1.54 -3.92
N HIS A 186 1.67 1.49 -2.67
CA HIS A 186 2.39 2.08 -1.54
C HIS A 186 2.39 1.22 -0.28
N TYR A 187 2.18 -0.10 -0.43
CA TYR A 187 2.26 -1.09 0.65
C TYR A 187 3.47 -2.01 0.50
N HIS A 188 4.60 -1.44 0.06
CA HIS A 188 5.81 -2.20 -0.27
C HIS A 188 6.98 -1.94 0.68
N SER A 189 7.08 -0.76 1.31
CA SER A 189 8.16 -0.41 2.25
C SER A 189 7.67 -0.41 3.71
N PRO A 190 7.96 -1.43 4.53
CA PRO A 190 7.52 -1.52 5.92
C PRO A 190 7.96 -0.33 6.77
N ARG A 191 7.06 0.19 7.62
CA ARG A 191 7.40 1.22 8.61
C ARG A 191 7.74 0.57 9.93
N VAL A 192 9.02 0.57 10.31
CA VAL A 192 9.47 0.09 11.63
C VAL A 192 9.69 1.30 12.55
N PRO A 193 8.98 1.41 13.70
CA PRO A 193 9.17 2.52 14.61
C PRO A 193 10.52 2.40 15.35
N PRO A 194 11.22 3.51 15.64
CA PRO A 194 12.46 3.49 16.41
C PRO A 194 12.17 3.37 17.92
N THR A 195 11.35 2.39 18.31
CA THR A 195 11.00 2.17 19.71
C THR A 195 12.22 1.61 20.46
N PRO A 196 12.61 2.19 21.62
CA PRO A 196 13.72 1.70 22.42
C PRO A 196 13.69 0.18 22.63
N GLY A 197 14.82 -0.49 22.35
CA GLY A 197 15.00 -1.93 22.51
C GLY A 197 14.43 -2.82 21.40
N LEU A 198 13.59 -2.31 20.48
CA LEU A 198 12.98 -3.12 19.43
C LEU A 198 14.02 -3.76 18.48
N ALA A 199 15.03 -2.99 18.08
CA ALA A 199 16.13 -3.50 17.25
C ALA A 199 16.96 -4.57 17.98
N ASP A 200 17.12 -4.45 19.29
CA ASP A 200 17.79 -5.44 20.13
C ASP A 200 16.99 -6.74 20.19
N TRP A 201 15.68 -6.65 20.44
CA TRP A 201 14.77 -7.79 20.42
C TRP A 201 14.77 -8.50 19.07
N LYS A 202 14.70 -7.76 17.95
CA LYS A 202 14.80 -8.35 16.62
C LYS A 202 16.11 -9.11 16.42
N ARG A 203 17.23 -8.53 16.84
CA ARG A 203 18.56 -9.15 16.71
C ARG A 203 18.68 -10.42 17.55
N ARG A 204 18.16 -10.42 18.78
CA ARG A 204 18.23 -11.58 19.69
C ARG A 204 17.24 -12.68 19.31
N TRP A 205 16.04 -12.32 18.84
CA TRP A 205 14.95 -13.24 18.53
C TRP A 205 14.38 -12.99 17.12
N PRO A 206 15.17 -13.27 16.06
CA PRO A 206 14.82 -12.89 14.68
C PRO A 206 13.50 -13.48 14.18
N ASN A 207 13.09 -14.64 14.69
CA ASN A 207 11.84 -15.32 14.30
C ASN A 207 10.63 -14.93 15.17
N ARG A 208 10.82 -14.07 16.18
CA ARG A 208 9.75 -13.68 17.12
C ARG A 208 9.25 -12.26 16.90
N VAL A 209 10.01 -11.43 16.19
CA VAL A 209 9.61 -10.05 15.87
C VAL A 209 9.54 -9.91 14.36
N GLU A 210 8.38 -9.58 13.82
CA GLU A 210 8.20 -9.39 12.37
C GLU A 210 7.28 -8.21 12.07
N HIS A 211 7.37 -7.66 10.85
CA HIS A 211 6.38 -6.74 10.33
C HIS A 211 5.24 -7.51 9.66
N SER A 212 4.02 -6.97 9.71
CA SER A 212 2.82 -7.54 9.06
C SER A 212 3.00 -7.93 7.59
N LYS A 213 3.92 -7.28 6.86
CA LYS A 213 4.29 -7.65 5.48
C LYS A 213 4.81 -9.10 5.35
N ARG A 214 5.46 -9.64 6.40
CA ARG A 214 6.00 -11.02 6.44
C ARG A 214 5.00 -12.06 6.92
N TYR A 215 3.91 -11.62 7.54
CA TYR A 215 2.87 -12.52 8.04
C TYR A 215 2.20 -13.24 6.86
N ARG A 216 1.91 -14.55 7.02
CA ARG A 216 1.34 -15.41 5.97
C ARG A 216 0.16 -16.25 6.41
N ARG A 217 0.17 -16.67 7.68
CA ARG A 217 -0.80 -17.60 8.29
C ARG A 217 -0.58 -17.63 9.80
N PRO A 218 -1.56 -18.07 10.59
CA PRO A 218 -1.46 -18.21 12.05
C PRO A 218 -0.66 -19.46 12.46
N GLU A 219 0.45 -19.74 11.78
CA GLU A 219 1.20 -20.98 11.95
C GLU A 219 1.87 -21.04 13.33
N ASN A 220 1.75 -22.19 13.98
CA ASN A 220 2.24 -22.43 15.34
C ASN A 220 1.71 -21.43 16.38
N ALA A 221 0.53 -20.83 16.18
CA ALA A 221 -0.05 -19.86 17.11
C ALA A 221 -0.64 -20.51 18.38
N GLN A 222 -0.83 -21.83 18.38
CA GLN A 222 -1.46 -22.58 19.47
C GLN A 222 -0.87 -22.22 20.84
N SER A 223 -1.73 -21.78 21.75
CA SER A 223 -1.38 -21.49 23.16
C SER A 223 -0.31 -20.41 23.37
N LYS A 224 0.00 -19.58 22.35
CA LYS A 224 1.00 -18.50 22.44
C LYS A 224 0.36 -17.14 22.64
N ASN A 225 1.10 -16.24 23.29
CA ASN A 225 0.71 -14.85 23.44
C ASN A 225 1.36 -13.97 22.36
N TYR A 226 0.54 -13.15 21.69
CA TYR A 226 0.98 -12.25 20.63
C TYR A 226 0.85 -10.79 21.07
N LEU A 227 1.85 -9.97 20.73
CA LEU A 227 1.75 -8.51 20.76
C LEU A 227 1.60 -8.01 19.33
N ILE A 228 0.49 -7.34 19.06
CA ILE A 228 0.22 -6.67 17.80
C ILE A 228 0.37 -5.16 18.02
N VAL A 229 1.29 -4.54 17.30
CA VAL A 229 1.58 -3.10 17.42
C VAL A 229 0.88 -2.34 16.29
N GLY A 230 -0.21 -1.66 16.63
CA GLY A 230 -1.08 -0.91 15.71
C GLY A 230 -2.56 -1.16 16.00
N GLY A 231 -3.41 -0.17 15.71
CA GLY A 231 -4.87 -0.26 15.94
C GLY A 231 -5.74 -0.29 14.68
N SER A 232 -5.13 -0.28 13.48
CA SER A 232 -5.85 -0.17 12.20
C SER A 232 -6.14 -1.53 11.56
N VAL A 233 -6.37 -1.53 10.23
CA VAL A 233 -6.85 -2.69 9.45
C VAL A 233 -5.98 -3.94 9.65
N SER A 234 -4.69 -3.91 9.31
CA SER A 234 -3.81 -5.09 9.39
C SER A 234 -3.72 -5.66 10.81
N ALA A 235 -3.66 -4.79 11.82
CA ALA A 235 -3.63 -5.21 13.22
C ALA A 235 -4.90 -5.95 13.63
N THR A 236 -6.06 -5.46 13.22
CA THR A 236 -7.35 -6.05 13.57
C THR A 236 -7.58 -7.36 12.81
N ASP A 237 -7.21 -7.41 11.53
CA ASP A 237 -7.43 -8.60 10.70
C ASP A 237 -6.51 -9.76 11.10
N ILE A 238 -5.20 -9.49 11.31
CA ILE A 238 -4.26 -10.49 11.82
C ILE A 238 -4.68 -10.96 13.23
N ALA A 239 -5.16 -10.06 14.10
CA ALA A 239 -5.70 -10.48 15.40
C ALA A 239 -6.85 -11.47 15.24
N ARG A 240 -7.79 -11.22 14.32
CA ARG A 240 -8.91 -12.13 14.06
C ARG A 240 -8.47 -13.49 13.53
N GLU A 241 -7.47 -13.55 12.66
CA GLU A 241 -6.94 -14.81 12.12
C GLU A 241 -6.18 -15.62 13.19
N LEU A 242 -5.49 -14.94 14.11
CA LEU A 242 -4.82 -15.57 15.26
C LEU A 242 -5.80 -16.01 16.36
N GLY A 243 -6.95 -15.34 16.48
CA GLY A 243 -7.92 -15.52 17.57
C GLY A 243 -8.27 -16.96 17.90
N PRO A 244 -8.62 -17.82 16.91
CA PRO A 244 -8.95 -19.23 17.15
C PRO A 244 -7.82 -20.09 17.73
N TYR A 245 -6.56 -19.64 17.67
CA TYR A 245 -5.38 -20.45 18.00
C TYR A 245 -4.56 -19.87 19.16
N ALA A 246 -4.43 -18.54 19.22
CA ALA A 246 -3.63 -17.85 20.22
C ALA A 246 -4.22 -17.97 21.64
N ASN A 247 -3.35 -17.93 22.66
CA ASN A 247 -3.80 -17.85 24.05
C ASN A 247 -4.30 -16.44 24.39
N LYS A 248 -3.45 -15.42 24.20
CA LYS A 248 -3.81 -14.01 24.39
C LYS A 248 -3.24 -13.14 23.28
N ILE A 249 -3.97 -12.12 22.88
CA ILE A 249 -3.53 -11.12 21.89
C ILE A 249 -3.55 -9.76 22.55
N PHE A 250 -2.39 -9.10 22.65
CA PHE A 250 -2.28 -7.73 23.13
C PHE A 250 -2.21 -6.80 21.92
N GLN A 251 -3.26 -6.00 21.69
CA GLN A 251 -3.25 -4.98 20.64
C GLN A 251 -2.82 -3.64 21.25
N SER A 252 -1.57 -3.25 21.01
CA SER A 252 -1.07 -1.94 21.40
C SER A 252 -1.46 -0.89 20.37
N GLN A 253 -2.07 0.20 20.85
CA GLN A 253 -2.64 1.23 20.00
C GLN A 253 -2.43 2.63 20.58
N ARG A 254 -2.62 3.67 19.77
CA ARG A 254 -2.32 5.07 20.11
C ARG A 254 -3.57 5.93 20.32
N ASN A 255 -4.75 5.30 20.31
CA ASN A 255 -6.06 5.96 20.21
C ASN A 255 -6.11 6.92 19.01
N GLY A 256 -5.56 6.46 17.88
CA GLY A 256 -5.47 7.25 16.66
C GLY A 256 -6.79 7.32 15.90
N LYS A 257 -6.98 8.39 15.11
CA LYS A 257 -8.15 8.59 14.23
C LYS A 257 -8.43 7.39 13.29
N PHE A 258 -7.42 6.59 13.01
CA PHE A 258 -7.48 5.46 12.08
C PHE A 258 -7.64 4.10 12.75
N ASP A 259 -7.79 4.07 14.08
CA ASP A 259 -7.99 2.85 14.82
C ASP A 259 -9.42 2.33 14.60
N LEU A 260 -9.54 1.02 14.43
CA LEU A 260 -10.82 0.34 14.30
C LEU A 260 -11.47 0.17 15.67
N PRO A 261 -12.77 -0.14 15.78
CA PRO A 261 -13.39 -0.37 17.08
C PRO A 261 -12.96 -1.71 17.70
N ALA A 262 -12.91 -1.78 19.03
CA ALA A 262 -12.51 -2.99 19.77
C ALA A 262 -13.48 -4.17 19.54
N SER A 263 -14.72 -3.88 19.14
CA SER A 263 -15.75 -4.88 18.79
C SER A 263 -15.38 -5.78 17.62
N MET A 264 -14.36 -5.39 16.83
CA MET A 264 -13.85 -6.21 15.74
C MET A 264 -12.76 -7.20 16.15
N LEU A 265 -12.29 -7.15 17.40
CA LEU A 265 -11.25 -8.04 17.91
C LEU A 265 -11.84 -9.36 18.40
N PRO A 266 -11.07 -10.46 18.35
CA PRO A 266 -11.51 -11.75 18.90
C PRO A 266 -11.59 -11.71 20.43
N ASP A 267 -12.20 -12.73 21.03
CA ASP A 267 -12.48 -12.71 22.46
C ASP A 267 -11.25 -12.75 23.37
N ASN A 268 -10.17 -13.35 22.90
CA ASN A 268 -8.89 -13.43 23.60
C ASN A 268 -7.97 -12.22 23.32
N ALA A 269 -8.49 -11.16 22.70
CA ALA A 269 -7.74 -9.93 22.46
C ALA A 269 -8.03 -8.82 23.47
N TYR A 270 -6.96 -8.16 23.89
CA TYR A 270 -6.95 -7.10 24.90
C TYR A 270 -6.30 -5.86 24.30
N ARG A 271 -7.00 -4.72 24.33
CA ARG A 271 -6.38 -3.45 23.99
C ARG A 271 -5.49 -2.97 25.11
N VAL A 272 -4.30 -2.53 24.74
CA VAL A 272 -3.32 -1.99 25.65
C VAL A 272 -2.81 -0.65 25.14
N ASP A 273 -2.22 0.12 26.05
CA ASP A 273 -1.60 1.39 25.71
C ASP A 273 -0.43 1.22 24.73
N GLU A 274 0.03 2.35 24.20
CA GLU A 274 1.19 2.41 23.34
C GLU A 274 2.41 1.75 24.00
N VAL A 275 3.09 0.88 23.26
CA VAL A 275 4.40 0.34 23.66
C VAL A 275 5.45 1.44 23.58
N VAL A 276 6.15 1.68 24.68
CA VAL A 276 7.22 2.70 24.76
C VAL A 276 8.62 2.10 24.84
N SER A 277 8.79 0.87 25.31
CA SER A 277 10.07 0.16 25.25
C SER A 277 9.93 -1.37 25.22
N TYR A 278 10.98 -2.00 24.70
CA TYR A 278 11.22 -3.44 24.70
C TYR A 278 12.44 -3.72 25.56
N ASP A 279 12.23 -4.13 26.80
CA ASP A 279 13.28 -4.29 27.79
C ASP A 279 13.90 -5.68 27.65
N GLY A 280 15.24 -5.79 27.61
CA GLY A 280 15.94 -7.08 27.48
C GLY A 280 16.20 -7.77 28.83
N PRO A 281 16.51 -9.08 28.84
CA PRO A 281 17.04 -9.74 30.03
C PRO A 281 18.45 -9.24 30.38
N ASP A 282 18.84 -9.38 31.64
CA ASP A 282 20.23 -9.19 32.07
C ASP A 282 21.21 -9.98 31.18
N VAL A 283 22.37 -9.39 30.93
CA VAL A 283 23.41 -9.89 30.02
C VAL A 283 23.78 -11.35 30.36
N GLY A 284 23.71 -12.26 29.37
CA GLY A 284 24.20 -13.65 29.50
C GLY A 284 23.20 -14.77 29.22
N LYS A 285 21.91 -14.50 28.99
CA LYS A 285 20.92 -15.53 28.61
C LYS A 285 20.97 -15.88 27.12
N SER A 286 20.89 -17.18 26.82
CA SER A 286 20.85 -17.76 25.46
C SER A 286 19.78 -17.09 24.58
N THR A 287 20.10 -16.88 23.30
CA THR A 287 19.23 -16.27 22.28
C THR A 287 18.28 -17.27 21.61
N SER A 288 18.57 -18.57 21.69
CA SER A 288 17.73 -19.60 21.08
C SER A 288 16.60 -19.97 22.03
N LEU A 289 15.36 -19.72 21.59
CA LEU A 289 14.13 -20.07 22.30
C LEU A 289 13.46 -21.26 21.63
N GLY A 290 13.08 -22.26 22.42
CA GLY A 290 12.23 -23.36 22.00
C GLY A 290 10.87 -22.86 21.47
N PRO A 291 10.16 -23.63 20.63
CA PRO A 291 8.96 -23.16 19.92
C PRO A 291 7.88 -22.55 20.84
N SER A 292 7.70 -23.14 22.02
CA SER A 292 6.71 -22.75 23.04
C SER A 292 7.24 -21.79 24.11
N GLU A 293 8.53 -21.46 24.10
CA GLU A 293 9.09 -20.52 25.07
C GLU A 293 8.71 -19.09 24.68
N SER A 294 8.27 -18.31 25.67
CA SER A 294 8.10 -16.87 25.52
C SER A 294 9.46 -16.17 25.51
N ILE A 295 9.49 -14.99 24.90
CA ILE A 295 10.61 -14.06 25.00
C ILE A 295 10.85 -13.77 26.49
N PRO A 296 12.07 -14.04 27.03
CA PRO A 296 12.39 -13.88 28.45
C PRO A 296 12.69 -12.41 28.77
N ALA A 297 11.75 -11.53 28.44
CA ALA A 297 11.93 -10.09 28.43
C ALA A 297 10.55 -9.39 28.53
N THR A 298 10.55 -8.08 28.70
CA THR A 298 9.34 -7.34 29.06
C THR A 298 9.05 -6.21 28.09
N VAL A 299 7.76 -5.97 27.83
CA VAL A 299 7.30 -4.80 27.09
C VAL A 299 6.73 -3.78 28.07
N THR A 300 7.23 -2.55 28.03
CA THR A 300 6.71 -1.46 28.85
C THR A 300 5.75 -0.60 28.03
N LEU A 301 4.56 -0.37 28.58
CA LEU A 301 3.52 0.48 28.01
C LEU A 301 3.66 1.92 28.50
N LYS A 302 3.01 2.86 27.79
CA LYS A 302 2.96 4.28 28.16
C LYS A 302 2.35 4.53 29.54
N SER A 303 1.46 3.65 30.01
CA SER A 303 0.93 3.67 31.38
C SER A 303 1.96 3.34 32.47
N GLY A 304 3.14 2.82 32.09
CA GLY A 304 4.10 2.19 33.00
C GLY A 304 3.80 0.70 33.27
N THR A 305 2.68 0.17 32.78
CA THR A 305 2.37 -1.26 32.88
C THR A 305 3.38 -2.09 32.09
N LYS A 306 3.80 -3.21 32.68
CA LYS A 306 4.72 -4.17 32.08
C LYS A 306 3.98 -5.43 31.62
N ILE A 307 4.22 -5.85 30.38
CA ILE A 307 3.67 -7.10 29.83
C ILE A 307 4.79 -8.13 29.70
N TYR A 308 4.54 -9.33 30.21
CA TYR A 308 5.43 -10.50 30.20
C TYR A 308 4.85 -11.63 29.32
N ASN A 309 5.61 -12.71 29.16
CA ASN A 309 5.19 -13.95 28.51
C ASN A 309 4.76 -13.77 27.04
N ILE A 310 5.37 -12.81 26.33
CA ILE A 310 5.10 -12.55 24.91
C ILE A 310 5.90 -13.56 24.08
N HIS A 311 5.25 -14.23 23.13
CA HIS A 311 5.93 -15.20 22.27
C HIS A 311 6.29 -14.58 20.93
N HIS A 312 5.42 -13.73 20.38
CA HIS A 312 5.63 -13.08 19.09
C HIS A 312 5.17 -11.62 19.12
N VAL A 313 5.88 -10.76 18.41
CA VAL A 313 5.57 -9.36 18.17
C VAL A 313 5.36 -9.16 16.67
N ILE A 314 4.18 -8.68 16.29
CA ILE A 314 3.83 -8.34 14.91
C ILE A 314 3.63 -6.84 14.80
N LEU A 315 4.51 -6.17 14.04
CA LEU A 315 4.41 -4.75 13.76
C LEU A 315 3.39 -4.51 12.64
N CYS A 316 2.23 -3.98 13.01
CA CYS A 316 1.16 -3.58 12.12
C CYS A 316 1.16 -2.05 11.94
N THR A 317 2.35 -1.51 11.75
CA THR A 317 2.67 -0.07 11.78
C THR A 317 2.60 0.60 10.40
N GLY A 318 2.20 -0.15 9.37
CA GLY A 318 1.96 0.34 8.02
C GLY A 318 3.25 0.47 7.21
N TYR A 319 3.24 1.41 6.26
CA TYR A 319 4.27 1.52 5.24
C TYR A 319 4.72 2.97 5.06
N HIS A 320 5.92 3.15 4.53
CA HIS A 320 6.37 4.44 3.99
C HIS A 320 5.90 4.59 2.54
N LEU A 321 5.45 5.80 2.19
CA LEU A 321 5.25 6.20 0.80
C LEU A 321 6.63 6.53 0.21
N THR A 322 7.10 5.73 -0.74
CA THR A 322 8.44 5.87 -1.33
C THR A 322 8.46 5.40 -2.78
N LEU A 323 9.29 6.05 -3.60
CA LEU A 323 9.45 5.82 -5.04
C LEU A 323 10.92 5.51 -5.36
N PRO A 324 11.41 4.30 -5.09
CA PRO A 324 12.84 3.99 -5.19
C PRO A 324 13.43 4.24 -6.60
N PHE A 325 12.60 4.13 -7.65
CA PHE A 325 12.97 4.41 -9.04
C PHE A 325 12.91 5.90 -9.43
N LEU A 326 12.53 6.79 -8.51
CA LEU A 326 12.51 8.25 -8.65
C LEU A 326 13.31 8.90 -7.50
N SER A 327 14.42 8.30 -7.10
CA SER A 327 15.22 8.72 -5.93
C SER A 327 15.70 10.18 -6.01
N GLN A 328 15.85 10.75 -7.20
CA GLN A 328 16.18 12.16 -7.41
C GLN A 328 15.07 13.13 -6.96
N LEU A 329 13.86 12.64 -6.70
CA LEU A 329 12.73 13.41 -6.17
C LEU A 329 12.55 13.17 -4.66
N HIS A 330 13.52 12.54 -4.00
CA HIS A 330 13.52 12.29 -2.57
C HIS A 330 14.50 13.22 -1.85
N SER A 331 14.19 13.56 -0.60
CA SER A 331 15.15 14.16 0.33
C SER A 331 14.83 13.71 1.76
N ASP A 332 15.65 12.80 2.29
CA ASP A 332 15.43 12.22 3.62
C ASP A 332 15.68 13.23 4.76
N ASP A 333 16.54 14.22 4.52
CA ASP A 333 16.91 15.24 5.52
C ASP A 333 15.96 16.44 5.54
N THR A 334 15.06 16.55 4.56
CA THR A 334 14.10 17.66 4.48
C THR A 334 12.86 17.36 5.32
N PRO A 335 12.53 18.20 6.33
CA PRO A 335 11.28 18.05 7.09
C PRO A 335 10.04 18.10 6.18
N VAL A 336 8.98 17.40 6.57
CA VAL A 336 7.74 17.28 5.77
C VAL A 336 7.07 18.63 5.45
N ASP A 337 7.24 19.65 6.30
CA ASP A 337 6.71 21.01 6.11
C ASP A 337 7.66 21.93 5.32
N LYS A 338 8.83 21.42 4.92
CA LYS A 338 9.89 22.16 4.20
C LYS A 338 10.19 21.60 2.81
N ALA A 339 9.37 20.65 2.33
CA ALA A 339 9.50 20.14 0.96
C ALA A 339 9.33 21.30 -0.04
N ASP A 340 10.29 21.44 -0.96
CA ASP A 340 10.19 22.41 -2.05
C ASP A 340 9.18 21.95 -3.12
N GLU A 341 9.04 22.72 -4.21
CA GLU A 341 8.09 22.40 -5.28
C GLU A 341 8.50 21.18 -6.15
N THR A 342 9.66 20.60 -5.89
CA THR A 342 10.26 19.53 -6.70
C THR A 342 10.19 18.17 -6.01
N LEU A 343 10.35 18.13 -4.69
CA LEU A 343 10.37 16.88 -3.94
C LEU A 343 9.02 16.18 -3.99
N LEU A 344 9.03 14.85 -4.09
CA LEU A 344 7.86 14.00 -3.94
C LEU A 344 7.86 13.26 -2.60
N VAL A 345 9.02 12.91 -2.07
CA VAL A 345 9.15 12.11 -0.84
C VAL A 345 10.13 12.76 0.11
N THR A 346 9.72 12.87 1.38
CA THR A 346 10.61 13.23 2.49
C THR A 346 10.63 12.11 3.53
N ASP A 347 9.86 12.23 4.61
CA ASP A 347 9.76 11.26 5.70
C ASP A 347 8.85 10.05 5.38
N GLY A 348 8.39 9.94 4.13
CA GLY A 348 7.53 8.87 3.63
C GLY A 348 6.13 8.86 4.22
N THR A 349 5.67 9.95 4.85
CA THR A 349 4.31 10.04 5.38
C THR A 349 3.29 10.56 4.37
N GLN A 350 3.73 11.29 3.35
CA GLN A 350 2.93 11.80 2.23
C GLN A 350 3.76 11.85 0.94
N PHE A 351 3.08 11.84 -0.21
CA PHE A 351 3.63 12.38 -1.45
C PHE A 351 3.35 13.88 -1.55
N HIS A 352 4.38 14.65 -1.87
CA HIS A 352 4.28 16.09 -2.06
C HIS A 352 3.93 16.44 -3.51
N ASN A 353 3.47 17.67 -3.74
CA ASN A 353 3.38 18.28 -5.07
C ASN A 353 2.51 17.54 -6.10
N LEU A 354 1.50 16.80 -5.65
CA LEU A 354 0.51 16.16 -6.52
C LEU A 354 -0.80 16.96 -6.55
N HIS A 355 -1.17 17.48 -7.72
CA HIS A 355 -2.49 18.05 -7.94
C HIS A 355 -3.53 16.93 -8.00
N LYS A 356 -4.59 17.09 -7.20
CA LYS A 356 -5.67 16.10 -7.03
C LYS A 356 -5.15 14.69 -6.71
N ASP A 357 -3.99 14.53 -6.08
CA ASP A 357 -3.33 13.23 -5.83
C ASP A 357 -3.00 12.42 -7.10
N ILE A 358 -2.91 13.08 -8.26
CA ILE A 358 -2.68 12.46 -9.58
C ILE A 358 -1.47 13.08 -10.27
N PHE A 359 -1.50 14.39 -10.56
CA PHE A 359 -0.54 15.01 -11.48
C PHE A 359 0.61 15.67 -10.71
N TYR A 360 1.86 15.33 -11.03
CA TYR A 360 3.01 16.05 -10.48
C TYR A 360 3.03 17.49 -11.02
N ILE A 361 2.87 18.48 -10.13
CA ILE A 361 2.63 19.88 -10.53
C ILE A 361 3.76 20.45 -11.38
N LYS A 362 5.02 20.07 -11.10
CA LYS A 362 6.20 20.59 -11.80
C LYS A 362 6.30 20.06 -13.23
N ASP A 363 5.99 18.79 -13.44
CA ASP A 363 5.93 18.15 -14.76
C ASP A 363 4.77 17.14 -14.80
N PRO A 364 3.58 17.55 -15.28
CA PRO A 364 2.39 16.70 -15.29
C PRO A 364 2.43 15.51 -16.25
N THR A 365 3.51 15.33 -17.02
CA THR A 365 3.77 14.08 -17.75
C THR A 365 4.18 12.95 -16.80
N LEU A 366 4.48 13.24 -15.53
CA LEU A 366 4.58 12.27 -14.44
C LEU A 366 3.28 12.27 -13.62
N THR A 367 2.57 11.16 -13.63
CA THR A 367 1.27 11.00 -12.98
C THR A 367 1.23 9.80 -12.04
N PHE A 368 0.28 9.78 -11.13
CA PHE A 368 0.13 8.78 -10.08
C PHE A 368 -1.32 8.31 -10.01
N ILE A 369 -1.51 7.00 -9.86
CA ILE A 369 -2.85 6.41 -9.68
C ILE A 369 -2.82 5.49 -8.47
N GLY A 370 -3.81 5.64 -7.59
CA GLY A 370 -3.94 4.89 -6.36
C GLY A 370 -3.10 5.39 -5.19
N VAL A 371 -2.89 6.71 -5.13
CA VAL A 371 -2.31 7.39 -3.96
C VAL A 371 -3.30 7.52 -2.78
N PRO A 372 -4.59 7.84 -3.01
CA PRO A 372 -5.54 7.97 -1.92
C PRO A 372 -5.84 6.66 -1.19
N PHE A 373 -6.06 6.75 0.13
CA PHE A 373 -6.46 5.62 0.98
C PHE A 373 -7.67 5.98 1.86
N PHE A 374 -8.26 4.96 2.49
CA PHE A 374 -9.63 4.99 3.06
C PHE A 374 -10.70 5.25 2.00
N THR A 375 -10.59 4.53 0.90
CA THR A 375 -11.43 4.63 -0.29
C THR A 375 -11.93 3.25 -0.71
N ALA A 376 -12.78 3.18 -1.71
CA ALA A 376 -13.16 1.95 -2.37
C ALA A 376 -12.02 1.35 -3.21
N THR A 377 -10.87 2.01 -3.35
CA THR A 377 -9.70 1.55 -4.12
C THR A 377 -9.99 1.35 -5.60
N PHE A 378 -10.42 0.17 -6.05
CA PHE A 378 -10.50 -0.21 -7.47
C PHE A 378 -11.31 0.78 -8.30
N SER A 379 -12.55 1.09 -7.91
CA SER A 379 -13.42 2.04 -8.62
C SER A 379 -12.83 3.46 -8.62
N LEU A 380 -12.28 3.91 -7.50
CA LEU A 380 -11.64 5.23 -7.42
C LEU A 380 -10.42 5.33 -8.34
N PHE A 381 -9.58 4.30 -8.34
CA PHE A 381 -8.37 4.25 -9.17
C PHE A 381 -8.72 4.25 -10.65
N GLU A 382 -9.85 3.65 -11.02
CA GLU A 382 -10.37 3.74 -12.38
C GLU A 382 -10.80 5.17 -12.75
N PHE A 383 -11.48 5.91 -11.87
CA PHE A 383 -11.80 7.32 -12.15
C PHE A 383 -10.54 8.17 -12.35
N GLN A 384 -9.50 7.94 -11.53
CA GLN A 384 -8.20 8.58 -11.74
C GLN A 384 -7.60 8.19 -13.10
N ALA A 385 -7.66 6.91 -13.48
CA ALA A 385 -7.20 6.41 -14.77
C ALA A 385 -7.93 7.05 -15.96
N MET A 386 -9.26 7.14 -15.91
CA MET A 386 -10.05 7.81 -16.95
C MET A 386 -9.63 9.27 -17.12
N VAL A 387 -9.47 10.00 -16.02
CA VAL A 387 -9.01 11.41 -16.03
C VAL A 387 -7.60 11.53 -16.64
N VAL A 388 -6.67 10.68 -16.20
CA VAL A 388 -5.30 10.64 -16.76
C VAL A 388 -5.33 10.35 -18.26
N ALA A 389 -6.14 9.38 -18.70
CA ALA A 389 -6.26 9.05 -20.11
C ALA A 389 -6.80 10.21 -20.95
N LYS A 390 -7.84 10.92 -20.48
CA LYS A 390 -8.36 12.11 -21.16
C LYS A 390 -7.35 13.26 -21.21
N VAL A 391 -6.54 13.45 -20.17
CA VAL A 391 -5.52 14.50 -20.15
C VAL A 391 -4.33 14.15 -21.07
N LEU A 392 -3.78 12.94 -20.98
CA LEU A 392 -2.61 12.53 -21.77
C LEU A 392 -2.91 12.35 -23.26
N SER A 393 -4.18 12.06 -23.61
CA SER A 393 -4.66 12.07 -25.00
C SER A 393 -5.10 13.45 -25.51
N ALA A 394 -4.83 14.51 -24.73
CA ALA A 394 -5.17 15.90 -25.07
C ALA A 394 -6.68 16.16 -25.28
N GLN A 395 -7.56 15.33 -24.72
CA GLN A 395 -9.02 15.52 -24.75
C GLN A 395 -9.51 16.42 -23.61
N ALA A 396 -8.76 16.52 -22.52
CA ALA A 396 -9.01 17.43 -21.41
C ALA A 396 -7.73 18.19 -21.04
N ARG A 397 -7.87 19.43 -20.57
CA ARG A 397 -6.75 20.30 -20.24
C ARG A 397 -6.55 20.39 -18.74
N LEU A 398 -5.29 20.29 -18.31
CA LEU A 398 -4.92 20.67 -16.95
C LEU A 398 -5.18 22.16 -16.70
N PRO A 399 -5.59 22.53 -15.46
CA PRO A 399 -5.54 23.90 -14.99
C PRO A 399 -4.13 24.49 -15.12
N SER A 400 -4.00 25.81 -14.99
CA SER A 400 -2.68 26.44 -14.95
C SER A 400 -1.85 25.92 -13.77
N LYS A 401 -0.52 26.00 -13.88
CA LYS A 401 0.38 25.57 -12.79
C LYS A 401 0.07 26.29 -11.48
N GLU A 402 -0.26 27.57 -11.56
CA GLU A 402 -0.64 28.43 -10.44
C GLU A 402 -1.97 27.99 -9.81
N ALA A 403 -2.95 27.59 -10.62
CA ALA A 403 -4.21 27.04 -10.14
C ALA A 403 -4.01 25.70 -9.42
N MET A 404 -3.25 24.78 -10.04
CA MET A 404 -2.91 23.50 -9.41
C MET A 404 -2.17 23.69 -8.08
N ARG A 405 -1.21 24.62 -8.04
CA ARG A 405 -0.46 24.97 -6.82
C ARG A 405 -1.37 25.58 -5.76
N ARG A 406 -2.31 26.46 -6.14
CA ARG A 406 -3.29 27.06 -5.21
C ARG A 406 -4.17 26.00 -4.57
N GLU A 407 -4.68 25.05 -5.35
CA GLU A 407 -5.49 23.94 -4.84
C GLU A 407 -4.69 23.02 -3.91
N TYR A 408 -3.46 22.66 -4.30
CA TYR A 408 -2.57 21.87 -3.45
C TYR A 408 -2.30 22.55 -2.10
N ASN A 409 -1.98 23.85 -2.13
CA ASN A 409 -1.76 24.63 -0.91
C ASN A 409 -3.05 24.79 -0.08
N GLY A 410 -4.21 24.88 -0.72
CA GLY A 410 -5.51 24.86 -0.06
C GLY A 410 -5.75 23.54 0.69
N LYS A 411 -5.48 22.41 0.03
CA LYS A 411 -5.54 21.08 0.65
C LYS A 411 -4.58 20.96 1.84
N LEU A 412 -3.34 21.45 1.72
CA LEU A 412 -2.37 21.49 2.82
C LEU A 412 -2.88 22.27 4.02
N LYS A 413 -3.51 23.43 3.82
CA LYS A 413 -4.10 24.22 4.92
C LYS A 413 -5.21 23.47 5.64
N ILE A 414 -6.01 22.69 4.92
CA ILE A 414 -7.15 21.95 5.49
C ILE A 414 -6.71 20.66 6.18
N LYS A 415 -5.82 19.88 5.55
CA LYS A 415 -5.44 18.54 5.99
C LYS A 415 -4.20 18.54 6.89
N GLY A 416 -3.37 19.57 6.80
CA GLY A 416 -2.02 19.57 7.37
C GLY A 416 -1.07 18.62 6.65
N HIS A 417 0.16 18.56 7.13
CA HIS A 417 1.17 17.60 6.66
C HIS A 417 1.01 16.23 7.35
N GLY A 418 1.49 15.18 6.70
CA GLY A 418 1.67 13.86 7.26
C GLY A 418 0.67 12.83 6.77
N LYS A 419 0.57 11.71 7.52
CA LYS A 419 -0.16 10.49 7.13
C LYS A 419 -1.62 10.72 6.71
N ALA A 420 -2.29 11.79 7.13
CA ALA A 420 -3.68 12.05 6.77
C ALA A 420 -3.85 12.76 5.41
N PHE A 421 -2.77 13.23 4.78
CA PHE A 421 -2.83 14.13 3.63
C PHE A 421 -3.59 13.54 2.44
N HIS A 422 -3.35 12.27 2.10
CA HIS A 422 -4.08 11.58 1.02
C HIS A 422 -5.29 10.76 1.49
N SER A 423 -5.76 10.96 2.72
CA SER A 423 -6.97 10.31 3.21
C SER A 423 -8.21 10.93 2.58
N LEU A 424 -8.99 10.12 1.85
CA LEU A 424 -10.31 10.48 1.32
C LEU A 424 -11.46 9.85 2.11
N ARG A 425 -11.21 9.43 3.35
CA ARG A 425 -12.25 8.98 4.27
C ARG A 425 -13.46 9.92 4.23
N ASP A 426 -14.60 9.37 3.83
CA ASP A 426 -15.90 10.04 3.70
C ASP A 426 -15.95 11.19 2.67
N GLN A 427 -14.97 11.28 1.77
CA GLN A 427 -14.84 12.35 0.76
C GLN A 427 -14.69 11.81 -0.67
N GLU A 428 -14.80 10.49 -0.86
CA GLU A 428 -14.55 9.87 -2.17
C GLU A 428 -15.53 10.33 -3.25
N ALA A 429 -16.84 10.36 -2.94
CA ALA A 429 -17.85 10.77 -3.91
C ALA A 429 -17.64 12.22 -4.37
N ASP A 430 -17.36 13.13 -3.43
CA ASP A 430 -17.07 14.54 -3.74
C ASP A 430 -15.80 14.67 -4.58
N TYR A 431 -14.74 13.93 -4.23
CA TYR A 431 -13.50 13.90 -4.99
C TYR A 431 -13.71 13.43 -6.43
N VAL A 432 -14.49 12.36 -6.65
CA VAL A 432 -14.81 11.87 -8.00
C VAL A 432 -15.67 12.89 -8.75
N ASN A 433 -16.69 13.47 -8.11
CA ASN A 433 -17.53 14.49 -8.72
C ASN A 433 -16.70 15.71 -9.18
N GLU A 434 -15.76 16.17 -8.36
CA GLU A 434 -14.86 17.27 -8.73
C GLU A 434 -13.95 16.91 -9.91
N LEU A 435 -13.39 15.70 -9.95
CA LEU A 435 -12.56 15.23 -11.05
C LEU A 435 -13.35 15.19 -12.37
N LEU A 436 -14.54 14.59 -12.33
CA LEU A 436 -15.37 14.43 -13.51
C LEU A 436 -15.96 15.76 -13.97
N ALA A 437 -16.37 16.66 -13.07
CA ALA A 437 -16.85 17.99 -13.44
C ALA A 437 -15.79 18.78 -14.22
N TRP A 438 -14.53 18.73 -13.78
CA TRP A 438 -13.42 19.36 -14.49
C TRP A 438 -13.23 18.74 -15.89
N VAL A 439 -13.05 17.42 -15.99
CA VAL A 439 -12.78 16.77 -17.29
C VAL A 439 -13.97 16.87 -18.24
N ASN A 440 -15.18 16.65 -17.75
CA ASN A 440 -16.39 16.69 -18.57
C ASN A 440 -16.66 18.08 -19.16
N SER A 441 -16.22 19.16 -18.50
CA SER A 441 -16.34 20.51 -19.08
C SER A 441 -15.61 20.66 -20.42
N ASP A 442 -14.47 20.00 -20.59
CA ASP A 442 -13.72 19.99 -21.85
C ASP A 442 -14.29 18.98 -22.86
N LEU A 443 -14.77 17.82 -22.39
CA LEU A 443 -15.38 16.81 -23.25
C LEU A 443 -16.68 17.34 -23.88
N GLU A 444 -17.54 17.98 -23.07
CA GLU A 444 -18.78 18.61 -23.55
C GLU A 444 -18.48 19.71 -24.59
N ARG A 445 -17.52 20.60 -24.29
CA ARG A 445 -17.10 21.67 -25.22
C ARG A 445 -16.58 21.13 -26.55
N THR A 446 -16.05 19.91 -26.57
CA THR A 446 -15.52 19.26 -27.78
C THR A 446 -16.45 18.23 -28.39
N GLY A 447 -17.69 18.12 -27.90
CA GLY A 447 -18.70 17.19 -28.42
C GLY A 447 -18.36 15.71 -28.18
N ARG A 448 -17.53 15.41 -27.17
CA ARG A 448 -17.14 14.06 -26.77
C ARG A 448 -18.07 13.53 -25.69
N GLU A 449 -18.18 12.20 -25.61
CA GLU A 449 -18.92 11.53 -24.55
C GLU A 449 -18.32 11.86 -23.18
N MET A 450 -19.19 12.25 -22.24
CA MET A 450 -18.81 12.57 -20.87
C MET A 450 -18.58 11.31 -20.04
N LEU A 451 -17.65 11.39 -19.09
CA LEU A 451 -17.44 10.35 -18.10
C LEU A 451 -18.59 10.30 -17.09
N SER A 452 -19.06 9.09 -16.81
CA SER A 452 -20.09 8.84 -15.77
C SER A 452 -19.44 8.62 -14.41
N GLY A 453 -20.08 9.09 -13.34
CA GLY A 453 -19.63 8.91 -11.96
C GLY A 453 -19.99 7.55 -11.35
N HIS A 454 -19.94 7.48 -10.02
CA HIS A 454 -20.38 6.29 -9.27
C HIS A 454 -21.83 5.91 -9.62
N THR A 455 -22.08 4.61 -9.71
CA THR A 455 -23.42 4.07 -10.02
C THR A 455 -24.34 4.09 -8.80
N GLU A 456 -25.65 3.96 -9.02
CA GLU A 456 -26.63 3.79 -7.94
C GLU A 456 -26.32 2.57 -7.06
N LYS A 457 -25.87 1.47 -7.68
CA LYS A 457 -25.39 0.25 -6.98
C LYS A 457 -24.23 0.57 -6.03
N TRP A 458 -23.29 1.41 -6.46
CA TRP A 458 -22.17 1.84 -5.62
C TRP A 458 -22.65 2.69 -4.44
N HIS A 459 -23.55 3.66 -4.67
CA HIS A 459 -24.10 4.50 -3.61
C HIS A 459 -24.88 3.70 -2.56
N ALA A 460 -25.67 2.72 -3.00
CA ALA A 460 -26.36 1.79 -2.10
C ALA A 460 -25.37 0.98 -1.26
N ALA A 461 -24.34 0.39 -1.88
CA ALA A 461 -23.30 -0.36 -1.16
C ALA A 461 -22.50 0.52 -0.19
N ARG A 462 -22.32 1.80 -0.51
CA ARG A 462 -21.65 2.77 0.39
C ARG A 462 -22.52 3.06 1.61
N ALA A 463 -23.82 3.22 1.43
CA ALA A 463 -24.77 3.39 2.53
C ALA A 463 -24.78 2.17 3.46
N ASP A 464 -24.81 0.95 2.90
CA ASP A 464 -24.71 -0.30 3.66
C ASP A 464 -23.42 -0.37 4.49
N ASN A 465 -22.28 0.00 3.88
CA ASN A 465 -20.99 0.02 4.54
C ASN A 465 -20.95 1.01 5.70
N LEU A 466 -21.49 2.22 5.50
CA LEU A 466 -21.59 3.24 6.55
C LEU A 466 -22.47 2.77 7.72
N ALA A 467 -23.62 2.16 7.42
CA ALA A 467 -24.50 1.60 8.44
C ALA A 467 -23.80 0.49 9.25
N ARG A 468 -23.10 -0.43 8.57
CA ARG A 468 -22.31 -1.50 9.21
C ARG A 468 -21.21 -0.95 10.10
N MET A 469 -20.45 0.04 9.62
CA MET A 469 -19.38 0.66 10.40
C MET A 469 -19.94 1.41 11.61
N LYS A 470 -21.04 2.16 11.45
CA LYS A 470 -21.72 2.84 12.57
C LYS A 470 -22.12 1.84 13.64
N ALA A 471 -22.75 0.72 13.26
CA ALA A 471 -23.12 -0.33 14.19
C ALA A 471 -21.92 -0.85 14.99
N LEU A 472 -20.80 -1.18 14.31
CA LEU A 472 -19.57 -1.65 14.95
C LEU A 472 -18.97 -0.65 15.95
N TYR A 473 -19.01 0.64 15.65
CA TYR A 473 -18.53 1.69 16.55
C TYR A 473 -19.46 1.94 17.75
N THR A 474 -20.76 1.66 17.62
CA THR A 474 -21.74 1.82 18.72
C THR A 474 -21.88 0.58 19.60
N MET A 475 -21.37 -0.58 19.18
CA MET A 475 -21.42 -1.81 19.97
C MET A 475 -20.60 -1.65 21.25
N THR A 476 -21.26 -1.76 22.40
CA THR A 476 -20.62 -1.80 23.71
C THR A 476 -19.84 -3.10 23.84
N VAL A 477 -18.52 -3.00 23.98
CA VAL A 477 -17.66 -4.13 24.35
C VAL A 477 -17.33 -3.96 25.81
N SER A 478 -17.54 -4.99 26.63
CA SER A 478 -17.05 -4.98 28.01
C SER A 478 -15.54 -4.72 27.99
N GLU A 479 -15.06 -3.69 28.71
CA GLU A 479 -13.63 -3.46 28.85
C GLU A 479 -12.97 -4.71 29.45
N LYS A 480 -12.29 -5.48 28.61
CA LYS A 480 -11.49 -6.61 29.06
C LYS A 480 -10.23 -6.03 29.70
N ARG A 481 -10.31 -5.77 31.00
CA ARG A 481 -9.11 -5.43 31.79
C ARG A 481 -8.18 -6.64 31.76
N LEU A 482 -6.92 -6.40 31.40
CA LEU A 482 -5.88 -7.37 31.72
C LEU A 482 -5.88 -7.56 33.23
N GLU A 483 -6.12 -8.77 33.69
CA GLU A 483 -5.56 -9.21 34.97
C GLU A 483 -4.04 -9.31 34.76
N VAL A 484 -3.35 -8.18 34.93
CA VAL A 484 -1.88 -8.16 34.96
C VAL A 484 -1.50 -8.77 36.31
N THR A 485 -1.36 -10.09 36.35
CA THR A 485 -0.62 -10.74 37.44
C THR A 485 0.85 -10.35 37.25
N CYS A 486 1.25 -9.27 37.91
CA CYS A 486 2.65 -9.07 38.28
C CYS A 486 3.05 -10.24 39.18
N LEU A 487 4.04 -11.01 38.76
CA LEU A 487 4.96 -11.69 39.68
C LEU A 487 6.36 -11.15 39.38
#